data_AF-A0AB33CYR4-F1
#
_entry.id   AF-A0AB33CYR4-F1
#
_cell.length_a   1.000
_cell.length_b   1.000
_cell.length_c   1.000
_cell.angle_alpha   90.00
_cell.angle_beta   90.00
_cell.angle_gamma   90.00
#
_symmetry.space_group_name_H-M   'P 1'
#
loop_
_entity.id
_entity.type
_entity.pdbx_description
1 polymer ?
#
loop_
_entity_poly.entity_id
_entity_poly.type
_entity_poly.pdbx_seq_one_letter_code
_entity_poly.pdbx_strand_id
1 'polypeptide(L)'
;MLENLAIYKQVVAPTLGPLVLIVGWFFLSRDNDRRESRKELRALVDEYRNKVDKLLEDGVCYFTSIDNTTANNDATIAEISIKQQLDKLEFRLQALQKMDSRYSTLTGKFSELADALTGHPKFESRSSSSGIPVSANDPMVLNAWLKASKLCDQMELLFIETQVRRGCWSDD
;
A
#
# COMPACT_ATOMS: atom_id res chain seq x y z
N MET A 1 48.06 -34.24 -28.11
CA MET A 1 46.61 -34.37 -28.42
C MET A 1 45.88 -35.32 -27.47
N LEU A 2 46.46 -36.48 -27.10
CA LEU A 2 45.87 -37.43 -26.15
C LEU A 2 45.78 -36.91 -24.69
N GLU A 3 46.75 -36.11 -24.24
CA GLU A 3 46.75 -35.54 -22.87
C GLU A 3 45.56 -34.59 -22.62
N ASN A 4 45.20 -33.77 -23.61
CA ASN A 4 44.03 -32.88 -23.52
C ASN A 4 42.72 -33.68 -23.36
N LEU A 5 42.67 -34.88 -23.94
CA LEU A 5 41.51 -35.76 -23.90
C LEU A 5 41.37 -36.44 -22.53
N ALA A 6 42.49 -36.73 -21.86
CA ALA A 6 42.50 -37.25 -20.50
C ALA A 6 42.05 -36.19 -19.48
N ILE A 7 42.55 -34.95 -19.59
CA ILE A 7 42.15 -33.83 -18.72
C ILE A 7 40.65 -33.53 -18.86
N TYR A 8 40.12 -33.52 -20.08
CA TYR A 8 38.70 -33.30 -20.32
C TYR A 8 37.82 -34.35 -19.63
N LYS A 9 38.17 -35.63 -19.78
CA LYS A 9 37.39 -36.73 -19.18
C LYS A 9 37.49 -36.78 -17.66
N GLN A 10 38.65 -36.47 -17.10
CA GLN A 10 38.89 -36.58 -15.66
C GLN A 10 38.42 -35.36 -14.87
N VAL A 11 38.47 -34.17 -15.46
CA VAL A 11 38.24 -32.91 -14.72
C VAL A 11 37.02 -32.17 -15.25
N VAL A 12 36.91 -31.95 -16.56
CA VAL A 12 35.87 -31.09 -17.14
C VAL A 12 34.50 -31.78 -17.16
N ALA A 13 34.43 -33.00 -17.70
CA ALA A 13 33.18 -33.76 -17.79
C ALA A 13 32.48 -33.99 -16.43
N PRO A 14 33.16 -34.38 -15.34
CA PRO A 14 32.51 -34.59 -14.05
C PRO A 14 32.15 -33.29 -13.31
N THR A 15 32.83 -32.17 -13.61
CA THR A 15 32.55 -30.88 -12.94
C THR A 15 31.45 -30.07 -13.64
N LEU A 16 31.26 -30.27 -14.95
CA LEU A 16 30.27 -29.53 -15.73
C LEU A 16 28.83 -29.77 -15.25
N GLY A 17 28.48 -31.02 -14.94
CA GLY A 17 27.14 -31.39 -14.47
C GLY A 17 26.74 -30.66 -13.17
N PRO A 18 27.54 -30.79 -12.08
CA PRO A 18 27.33 -30.03 -10.85
C PRO A 18 27.29 -28.52 -11.06
N LEU A 19 28.14 -27.97 -11.93
CA LEU A 19 28.18 -26.52 -12.19
C LEU A 19 26.88 -26.03 -12.84
N VAL A 20 26.36 -26.77 -13.84
CA VAL A 20 25.06 -26.49 -14.45
C VAL A 20 23.92 -26.58 -13.42
N LEU A 21 23.97 -27.57 -12.52
CA LEU A 21 22.98 -27.69 -11.44
C LEU A 21 23.02 -26.51 -10.48
N ILE A 22 24.22 -26.06 -10.06
CA ILE A 22 24.38 -24.91 -9.17
C ILE A 22 23.85 -23.63 -9.83
N VAL A 23 24.20 -23.40 -11.10
CA VAL A 23 23.72 -22.24 -11.86
C VAL A 23 22.20 -22.30 -12.04
N GLY A 24 21.66 -23.46 -12.42
CA GLY A 24 20.22 -23.67 -12.54
C GLY A 24 19.48 -23.40 -11.23
N TRP A 25 19.99 -23.93 -10.12
CA TRP A 25 19.43 -23.70 -8.79
C TRP A 25 19.46 -22.22 -8.39
N PHE A 26 20.55 -21.52 -8.68
CA PHE A 26 20.67 -20.09 -8.41
C PHE A 26 19.57 -19.28 -9.12
N PHE A 27 19.31 -19.55 -10.40
CA PHE A 27 18.22 -18.90 -11.14
C PHE A 27 16.83 -19.28 -10.59
N LEU A 28 16.63 -20.55 -10.23
CA LEU A 28 15.37 -21.04 -9.65
C LEU A 28 15.08 -20.39 -8.29
N SER A 29 16.06 -20.34 -7.39
CA SER A 29 15.93 -19.70 -6.08
C SER A 29 15.64 -18.21 -6.23
N ARG A 30 16.37 -17.52 -7.11
CA ARG A 30 16.14 -16.09 -7.36
C ARG A 30 14.74 -15.82 -7.94
N ASP A 31 14.24 -16.65 -8.85
CA ASP A 31 12.87 -16.48 -9.37
C ASP A 31 11.81 -16.77 -8.29
N ASN A 32 12.05 -17.74 -7.42
CA ASN A 32 11.15 -18.05 -6.31
C ASN A 32 11.05 -16.87 -5.33
N ASP A 33 12.18 -16.33 -4.87
CA ASP A 33 12.22 -15.19 -3.94
C ASP A 33 11.54 -13.95 -4.52
N ARG A 34 11.69 -13.73 -5.83
CA ARG A 34 11.01 -12.65 -6.55
C ARG A 34 9.50 -12.85 -6.59
N ARG A 35 9.02 -14.08 -6.78
CA ARG A 35 7.58 -14.38 -6.76
C ARG A 35 7.00 -14.21 -5.37
N GLU A 36 7.74 -14.60 -4.35
CA GLU A 36 7.32 -14.48 -2.94
C GLU A 36 7.22 -13.03 -2.52
N SER A 37 8.29 -12.24 -2.71
CA SER A 37 8.29 -10.79 -2.43
C SER A 37 7.19 -10.03 -3.19
N ARG A 38 6.88 -10.43 -4.44
CA ARG A 38 5.74 -9.87 -5.18
C ARG A 38 4.40 -10.15 -4.50
N LYS A 39 4.18 -11.37 -3.99
CA LYS A 39 2.94 -11.74 -3.31
C LYS A 39 2.80 -10.99 -2.00
N GLU A 40 3.88 -10.86 -1.24
CA GLU A 40 3.90 -10.09 0.01
C GLU A 40 3.56 -8.62 -0.24
N LEU A 41 4.20 -7.99 -1.24
CA LEU A 41 3.92 -6.61 -1.60
C LEU A 41 2.46 -6.42 -2.06
N ARG A 42 1.93 -7.37 -2.86
CA ARG A 42 0.53 -7.35 -3.29
C ARG A 42 -0.43 -7.43 -2.10
N ALA A 43 -0.16 -8.35 -1.17
CA ALA A 43 -0.97 -8.51 0.04
C ALA A 43 -0.98 -7.22 0.88
N LEU A 44 0.17 -6.54 1.01
CA LEU A 44 0.26 -5.25 1.71
C LEU A 44 -0.55 -4.15 1.01
N VAL A 45 -0.44 -4.03 -0.32
CA VAL A 45 -1.19 -3.04 -1.09
C VAL A 45 -2.70 -3.27 -0.96
N ASP A 46 -3.15 -4.52 -1.10
CA ASP A 46 -4.56 -4.90 -0.98
C ASP A 46 -5.07 -4.64 0.46
N GLU A 47 -4.26 -4.95 1.48
CA GLU A 47 -4.58 -4.65 2.88
C GLU A 47 -4.73 -3.14 3.13
N TYR A 48 -3.87 -2.32 2.54
CA TYR A 48 -3.89 -0.87 2.77
C TYR A 48 -5.04 -0.21 2.03
N ARG A 49 -5.35 -0.69 0.82
CA ARG A 49 -6.56 -0.31 0.09
C ARG A 49 -7.81 -0.56 0.92
N ASN A 50 -7.96 -1.77 1.47
CA ASN A 50 -9.11 -2.09 2.31
C ASN A 50 -9.23 -1.17 3.54
N LYS A 51 -8.10 -0.71 4.09
CA LYS A 51 -8.09 0.25 5.21
C LYS A 51 -8.46 1.65 4.78
N VAL A 52 -8.05 2.10 3.59
CA VAL A 52 -8.50 3.38 3.02
C VAL A 52 -10.01 3.35 2.78
N ASP A 53 -10.52 2.27 2.19
CA ASP A 53 -11.95 2.11 1.93
C ASP A 53 -12.76 2.11 3.24
N LYS A 54 -12.28 1.40 4.27
CA LYS A 54 -12.90 1.41 5.60
C LYS A 54 -12.84 2.78 6.28
N LEU A 55 -11.69 3.45 6.22
CA LEU A 55 -11.54 4.80 6.77
C LEU A 55 -12.51 5.78 6.12
N LEU A 56 -12.71 5.64 4.81
CA LEU A 56 -13.65 6.45 4.05
C LEU A 56 -15.09 6.12 4.47
N GLU A 57 -15.46 4.85 4.60
CA GLU A 57 -16.76 4.42 5.09
C GLU A 57 -17.05 5.00 6.49
N ASP A 58 -16.10 4.89 7.42
CA ASP A 58 -16.18 5.45 8.76
C ASP A 58 -16.31 6.99 8.72
N GLY A 59 -15.56 7.65 7.85
CA GLY A 59 -15.63 9.10 7.63
C GLY A 59 -16.97 9.55 7.07
N VAL A 60 -17.50 8.88 6.05
CA VAL A 60 -18.83 9.18 5.50
C VAL A 60 -19.90 8.95 6.55
N CYS A 61 -19.86 7.81 7.25
CA CYS A 61 -20.79 7.48 8.32
C CYS A 61 -20.78 8.55 9.43
N TYR A 62 -19.59 9.03 9.81
CA TYR A 62 -19.44 10.14 10.74
C TYR A 62 -20.23 11.37 10.27
N PHE A 63 -20.08 11.78 9.00
CA PHE A 63 -20.77 12.97 8.49
C PHE A 63 -22.27 12.78 8.22
N THR A 64 -22.71 11.62 7.75
CA THR A 64 -24.09 11.39 7.28
C THR A 64 -25.03 10.80 8.32
N SER A 65 -24.52 9.96 9.22
CA SER A 65 -25.35 9.07 10.04
C SER A 65 -25.36 9.45 11.51
N ILE A 66 -24.27 10.04 12.02
CA ILE A 66 -24.17 10.42 13.43
C ILE A 66 -24.84 11.79 13.65
N ASP A 67 -25.94 11.78 14.41
CA ASP A 67 -26.64 12.97 14.87
C ASP A 67 -26.16 13.34 16.29
N ASN A 68 -25.52 14.49 16.41
CA ASN A 68 -24.96 14.96 17.69
C ASN A 68 -26.00 15.55 18.64
N THR A 69 -27.25 15.70 18.20
CA THR A 69 -28.31 16.17 19.09
C THR A 69 -28.70 15.12 20.13
N THR A 70 -28.50 13.82 19.82
CA THR A 70 -28.93 12.71 20.69
C THR A 70 -27.77 11.95 21.34
N ALA A 71 -26.58 11.92 20.73
CA ALA A 71 -25.45 11.11 21.21
C ALA A 71 -24.09 11.86 21.14
N ASN A 72 -23.86 12.85 22.02
CA ASN A 72 -22.61 13.62 22.09
C ASN A 72 -21.33 12.74 22.21
N ASN A 73 -21.43 11.57 22.84
CA ASN A 73 -20.29 10.67 23.00
C ASN A 73 -19.96 9.88 21.72
N ASP A 74 -20.93 9.60 20.86
CA ASP A 74 -20.70 8.72 19.71
C ASP A 74 -19.89 9.42 18.61
N ALA A 75 -20.15 10.71 18.36
CA ALA A 75 -19.32 11.48 17.44
C ALA A 75 -17.90 11.70 17.94
N THR A 76 -17.70 11.95 19.24
CA THR A 76 -16.35 12.13 19.77
C THR A 76 -15.55 10.83 19.68
N ILE A 77 -16.17 9.68 19.96
CA ILE A 77 -15.56 8.36 19.77
C ILE A 77 -15.21 8.12 18.29
N ALA A 78 -16.14 8.41 17.37
CA ALA A 78 -15.93 8.23 15.94
C ALA A 78 -14.83 9.15 15.39
N GLU A 79 -14.77 10.41 15.84
CA GLU A 79 -13.70 11.35 15.47
C GLU A 79 -12.32 10.84 15.91
N ILE A 80 -12.20 10.42 17.17
CA ILE A 80 -10.96 9.86 17.70
C ILE A 80 -10.57 8.60 16.91
N SER A 81 -11.54 7.75 16.57
CA SER A 81 -11.31 6.56 15.75
C SER A 81 -10.75 6.91 14.38
N ILE A 82 -11.34 7.89 13.68
CA ILE A 82 -10.87 8.34 12.35
C ILE A 82 -9.43 8.87 12.44
N LYS A 83 -9.12 9.72 13.43
CA LYS A 83 -7.76 10.24 13.65
C LYS A 83 -6.76 9.12 13.89
N GLN A 84 -7.08 8.19 14.78
CA GLN A 84 -6.22 7.04 15.04
C GLN A 84 -6.02 6.14 13.82
N GLN A 85 -7.03 5.99 12.97
CA GLN A 85 -6.93 5.23 11.74
C GLN A 85 -6.04 5.92 10.71
N LEU A 86 -6.14 7.25 10.59
CA LEU A 86 -5.22 8.06 9.78
C LEU A 86 -3.77 7.88 10.23
N ASP A 87 -3.47 8.06 11.52
CA ASP A 87 -2.11 7.90 12.05
C ASP A 87 -1.54 6.50 11.79
N LYS A 88 -2.37 5.46 12.00
CA LYS A 88 -1.98 4.06 11.75
C LYS A 88 -1.75 3.79 10.26
N LEU A 89 -2.53 4.41 9.39
CA LEU A 89 -2.37 4.29 7.94
C LEU A 89 -1.11 5.01 7.48
N GLU A 90 -0.84 6.20 8.00
CA GLU A 90 0.39 6.95 7.71
C GLU A 90 1.63 6.12 8.07
N PHE A 91 1.70 5.59 9.29
CA PHE A 91 2.83 4.79 9.74
C PHE A 91 3.06 3.56 8.84
N ARG A 92 1.98 2.93 8.37
CA ARG A 92 2.04 1.78 7.47
C ARG A 92 2.52 2.18 6.08
N LEU A 93 2.05 3.31 5.55
CA LEU A 93 2.55 3.85 4.29
C LEU A 93 4.04 4.21 4.38
N GLN A 94 4.49 4.79 5.49
CA GLN A 94 5.91 5.03 5.74
C GLN A 94 6.73 3.72 5.82
N ALA A 95 6.18 2.65 6.39
CA ALA A 95 6.82 1.34 6.39
C ALA A 95 6.98 0.79 4.96
N LEU A 96 5.94 0.93 4.13
CA LEU A 96 5.98 0.55 2.71
C LEU A 96 7.03 1.36 1.93
N GLN A 97 7.18 2.65 2.24
CA GLN A 97 8.22 3.52 1.67
C GLN A 97 9.63 3.09 2.03
N LYS A 98 9.83 2.57 3.25
CA LYS A 98 11.12 2.00 3.66
C LYS A 98 11.45 0.73 2.90
N MET A 99 10.44 -0.04 2.48
CA MET A 99 10.63 -1.23 1.64
C MET A 99 10.91 -0.87 0.18
N ASP A 100 10.24 0.16 -0.36
CA ASP A 100 10.45 0.64 -1.72
C ASP A 100 10.27 2.17 -1.77
N SER A 101 11.35 2.89 -2.07
CA SER A 101 11.40 4.36 -2.07
C SER A 101 10.48 5.00 -3.11
N ARG A 102 10.01 4.25 -4.12
CA ARG A 102 9.04 4.73 -5.13
C ARG A 102 7.70 5.10 -4.51
N TYR A 103 7.36 4.48 -3.39
CA TYR A 103 6.14 4.77 -2.63
C TYR A 103 6.20 6.12 -1.89
N SER A 104 7.32 6.85 -1.91
CA SER A 104 7.46 8.18 -1.28
C SER A 104 6.44 9.20 -1.80
N THR A 105 6.02 9.06 -3.06
CA THR A 105 5.00 9.90 -3.69
C THR A 105 3.62 9.76 -3.03
N LEU A 106 3.37 8.67 -2.31
CA LEU A 106 2.10 8.45 -1.63
C LEU A 106 1.88 9.37 -0.43
N THR A 107 2.94 9.88 0.22
CA THR A 107 2.78 10.77 1.38
C THR A 107 1.99 12.02 1.01
N GLY A 108 2.24 12.59 -0.16
CA GLY A 108 1.47 13.74 -0.65
C GLY A 108 0.00 13.40 -0.87
N LYS A 109 -0.29 12.24 -1.48
CA LYS A 109 -1.67 11.79 -1.72
C LYS A 109 -2.42 11.43 -0.44
N PHE A 110 -1.72 10.87 0.52
CA PHE A 110 -2.24 10.59 1.84
C PHE A 110 -2.57 11.90 2.59
N SER A 111 -1.68 12.89 2.56
CA SER A 111 -1.96 14.23 3.13
C SER A 111 -3.20 14.85 2.50
N GLU A 112 -3.34 14.80 1.17
CA GLU A 112 -4.54 15.30 0.48
C GLU A 112 -5.83 14.61 0.94
N LEU A 113 -5.79 13.31 1.25
CA LEU A 113 -6.93 12.56 1.79
C LEU A 113 -7.20 12.94 3.25
N ALA A 114 -6.16 13.02 4.07
CA ALA A 114 -6.27 13.40 5.47
C ALA A 114 -6.92 14.79 5.58
N ASP A 115 -6.41 15.76 4.82
CA ASP A 115 -6.96 17.13 4.76
C ASP A 115 -8.41 17.15 4.26
N ALA A 116 -8.77 16.29 3.30
CA ALA A 116 -10.14 16.21 2.80
C ALA A 116 -11.12 15.66 3.85
N LEU A 117 -10.68 14.74 4.71
CA LEU A 117 -11.50 14.17 5.79
C LEU A 117 -11.56 15.09 7.01
N THR A 118 -10.42 15.67 7.42
CA THR A 118 -10.31 16.45 8.66
C THR A 118 -10.56 17.94 8.46
N GLY A 119 -10.34 18.47 7.25
CA GLY A 119 -10.51 19.89 6.92
C GLY A 119 -11.97 20.32 6.76
N HIS A 120 -12.93 19.41 6.92
CA HIS A 120 -14.35 19.74 6.89
C HIS A 120 -14.70 20.64 8.10
N PRO A 121 -15.43 21.76 7.93
CA PRO A 121 -15.71 22.70 9.03
C PRO A 121 -16.52 22.08 10.17
N LYS A 122 -17.25 21.00 9.90
CA LYS A 122 -17.98 20.18 10.89
C LYS A 122 -17.15 19.05 11.51
N PHE A 123 -15.90 18.85 11.11
CA PHE A 123 -14.98 17.95 11.80
C PHE A 123 -14.53 18.66 13.09
N GLU A 124 -14.50 17.96 14.23
CA GLU A 124 -14.20 18.50 15.59
C GLU A 124 -15.25 19.47 16.19
N SER A 125 -15.84 20.34 15.37
CA SER A 125 -16.81 21.37 15.81
C SER A 125 -18.22 20.84 16.05
N ARG A 126 -18.48 19.59 15.62
CA ARG A 126 -19.80 18.96 15.70
C ARG A 126 -20.26 18.71 17.13
N SER A 127 -19.34 18.70 18.08
CA SER A 127 -19.63 18.62 19.52
C SER A 127 -20.46 19.80 20.05
N SER A 128 -20.55 20.93 19.33
CA SER A 128 -20.97 22.19 19.97
C SER A 128 -22.13 22.99 19.37
N SER A 129 -22.63 22.79 18.14
CA SER A 129 -23.79 23.63 17.69
C SER A 129 -24.63 23.22 16.48
N SER A 130 -24.23 22.28 15.62
CA SER A 130 -25.08 21.90 14.47
C SER A 130 -25.05 20.39 14.22
N GLY A 131 -25.88 19.66 14.97
CA GLY A 131 -26.07 18.21 14.81
C GLY A 131 -26.75 17.77 13.51
N ILE A 132 -26.84 18.65 12.50
CA ILE A 132 -27.51 18.30 11.25
C ILE A 132 -26.61 17.35 10.45
N PRO A 133 -27.07 16.13 10.13
CA PRO A 133 -26.38 15.20 9.24
C PRO A 133 -26.10 15.87 7.89
N VAL A 134 -24.90 15.65 7.36
CA VAL A 134 -24.51 16.15 6.04
C VAL A 134 -25.07 15.19 5.00
N SER A 135 -25.50 15.72 3.85
CA SER A 135 -25.96 14.86 2.76
C SER A 135 -24.80 14.04 2.20
N ALA A 136 -25.04 12.79 1.79
CA ALA A 136 -24.04 11.98 1.12
C ALA A 136 -23.54 12.61 -0.21
N ASN A 137 -24.34 13.50 -0.81
CA ASN A 137 -23.98 14.24 -2.02
C ASN A 137 -23.22 15.54 -1.73
N ASP A 138 -22.77 15.76 -0.49
CA ASP A 138 -21.99 16.94 -0.15
C ASP A 138 -20.65 16.94 -0.93
N PRO A 139 -20.29 18.08 -1.57
CA PRO A 139 -19.06 18.17 -2.35
C PRO A 139 -17.79 17.80 -1.58
N MET A 140 -17.73 18.01 -0.26
CA MET A 140 -16.57 17.65 0.54
C MET A 140 -16.48 16.13 0.77
N VAL A 141 -17.61 15.46 1.00
CA VAL A 141 -17.66 13.99 1.12
C VAL A 141 -17.27 13.35 -0.22
N LEU A 142 -17.78 13.87 -1.33
CA LEU A 142 -17.41 13.42 -2.68
C LEU A 142 -15.92 13.68 -2.97
N ASN A 143 -15.37 14.81 -2.52
CA ASN A 143 -13.94 15.10 -2.65
C ASN A 143 -13.09 14.10 -1.85
N ALA A 144 -13.47 13.78 -0.60
CA ALA A 144 -12.78 12.75 0.18
C ALA A 144 -12.78 11.39 -0.53
N TRP A 145 -13.92 10.99 -1.10
CA TRP A 145 -14.03 9.77 -1.90
C TRP A 145 -13.09 9.77 -3.11
N LEU A 146 -13.05 10.88 -3.85
CA LEU A 146 -12.16 11.05 -4.99
C LEU A 146 -10.67 11.01 -4.60
N LYS A 147 -10.30 11.59 -3.45
CA LYS A 147 -8.92 11.52 -2.93
C LYS A 147 -8.55 10.10 -2.50
N ALA A 148 -9.45 9.38 -1.85
CA ALA A 148 -9.27 7.98 -1.46
C ALA A 148 -9.05 7.10 -2.69
N SER A 149 -9.92 7.21 -3.71
CA SER A 149 -9.76 6.47 -4.98
C SER A 149 -8.40 6.75 -5.62
N LYS A 150 -8.00 8.03 -5.71
CA LYS A 150 -6.70 8.40 -6.28
C LYS A 150 -5.51 7.82 -5.52
N LEU A 151 -5.59 7.75 -4.18
CA LEU A 151 -4.57 7.13 -3.36
C LEU A 151 -4.48 5.62 -3.67
N CYS A 152 -5.61 4.92 -3.74
CA CYS A 152 -5.68 3.51 -4.10
C CYS A 152 -5.15 3.23 -5.51
N ASP A 153 -5.55 4.03 -6.50
CA ASP A 153 -5.08 3.91 -7.87
C ASP A 153 -3.57 4.13 -7.98
N GLN A 154 -3.03 5.09 -7.23
CA GLN A 154 -1.59 5.35 -7.19
C GLN A 154 -0.81 4.20 -6.55
N MET A 155 -1.35 3.57 -5.48
CA MET A 155 -0.74 2.39 -4.87
C MET A 155 -0.65 1.21 -5.84
N GLU A 156 -1.71 0.97 -6.61
CA GLU A 156 -1.77 -0.07 -7.64
C GLU A 156 -0.82 0.21 -8.81
N LEU A 157 -0.77 1.46 -9.27
CA LEU A 157 0.12 1.87 -10.36
C LEU A 157 1.59 1.65 -9.97
N LEU A 158 1.98 2.09 -8.77
CA LEU A 158 3.34 1.89 -8.26
C LEU A 158 3.67 0.40 -8.10
N PHE A 159 2.72 -0.41 -7.66
CA PHE A 159 2.90 -1.87 -7.61
C PHE A 159 3.21 -2.43 -8.99
N ILE A 160 2.44 -2.06 -10.01
CA ILE A 160 2.66 -2.50 -11.40
C ILE A 160 4.04 -2.06 -11.90
N GLU A 161 4.42 -0.81 -11.68
CA GLU A 161 5.74 -0.29 -12.08
C GLU A 161 6.90 -1.02 -11.41
N THR A 162 6.76 -1.36 -10.12
CA THR A 162 7.76 -2.16 -9.39
C THR A 162 7.87 -3.58 -9.97
N GLN A 163 6.78 -4.18 -10.45
CA GLN A 163 6.84 -5.49 -11.10
C GLN A 163 7.45 -5.44 -12.51
N VAL A 164 7.08 -4.44 -13.32
CA VAL A 164 7.52 -4.34 -14.73
C VAL A 164 9.03 -4.08 -14.81
N ARG A 165 9.58 -3.18 -13.99
CA ARG A 165 11.01 -2.83 -14.06
C ARG A 165 11.96 -3.90 -13.53
N ARG A 166 11.58 -4.66 -12.49
CA ARG A 166 12.42 -5.78 -12.01
C ARG A 166 12.56 -6.88 -13.07
N GLY A 167 11.68 -6.93 -14.09
CA GLY A 167 11.71 -7.91 -15.17
C GLY A 167 12.89 -7.76 -16.14
N CYS A 168 13.49 -6.58 -16.26
CA CYS A 168 14.61 -6.31 -17.16
C CYS A 168 15.79 -5.77 -16.36
N TRP A 169 16.73 -6.64 -15.98
CA TRP A 169 18.15 -6.30 -15.74
C TRP A 169 18.41 -4.91 -15.16
N SER A 170 17.76 -4.56 -14.05
CA SER A 170 18.22 -3.45 -13.23
C SER A 170 19.24 -4.05 -12.26
N ASP A 171 20.47 -4.11 -12.73
CA ASP A 171 21.68 -4.18 -11.92
C ASP A 171 21.74 -2.89 -11.10
N ASP A 172 21.42 -3.01 -9.81
CA ASP A 172 21.94 -2.15 -8.74
C ASP A 172 22.38 -3.08 -7.60
#